data_AF-A0A317WRL7-F1
#
_entry.id   AF-A0A317WRL7-F1
#
_cell.length_a   1.000
_cell.length_b   1.000
_cell.length_c   1.000
_cell.angle_alpha   90.00
_cell.angle_beta   90.00
_cell.angle_gamma   90.00
#
_symmetry.space_group_name_H-M   'P 1'
#
loop_
_entity.id
_entity.type
_entity.pdbx_description
1 polymer ?
#
loop_
_entity_poly.entity_id
_entity_poly.type
_entity_poly.pdbx_seq_one_letter_code
_entity_poly.pdbx_strand_id
1 'polypeptide(L)'
;APLTQPTQIPSTSLKDSGKSRRPRDVRLIHMLLSSLGVTAYQERIPLQLLDFAYRYTSSVLQDAVHLATEGYAGTTDPASSSRGASEVNSVSLPALRLAIASRLHYQFQAGLPKEFLMDVAAERNRVALPGASRGFDNSGAVKQGQANQSVVMGGMRLPPERFCLTGLGWGMK
;
A
#
# COMPACT_ATOMS: atom_id res chain seq x y z
N ALA A 1 24.77 -31.49 -19.88
CA ALA A 1 24.51 -30.08 -20.20
C ALA A 1 25.16 -29.23 -19.10
N PRO A 2 25.94 -28.18 -19.41
CA PRO A 2 26.57 -27.37 -18.36
C PRO A 2 25.48 -26.61 -17.60
N LEU A 3 25.53 -26.69 -16.27
CA LEU A 3 24.62 -25.99 -15.36
C LEU A 3 24.87 -24.48 -15.51
N THR A 4 23.90 -23.77 -16.08
CA THR A 4 23.92 -22.31 -16.19
C THR A 4 23.96 -21.70 -14.78
N GLN A 5 25.10 -21.13 -14.40
CA GLN A 5 25.22 -20.29 -13.20
C GLN A 5 24.15 -19.18 -13.26
N PRO A 6 23.47 -18.86 -12.13
CA PRO A 6 22.53 -17.76 -12.11
C PRO A 6 23.27 -16.47 -12.41
N THR A 7 22.91 -15.81 -13.50
CA THR A 7 23.42 -14.49 -13.86
C THR A 7 23.10 -13.52 -12.72
N GLN A 8 24.13 -12.88 -12.16
CA GLN A 8 24.04 -11.94 -11.03
C GLN A 8 23.15 -10.71 -11.31
N ILE A 9 22.85 -10.46 -12.58
CA ILE A 9 21.99 -9.38 -13.06
C ILE A 9 20.73 -10.01 -13.66
N PRO A 10 19.54 -9.66 -13.16
CA PRO A 10 18.31 -10.30 -13.61
C PRO A 10 17.94 -9.75 -15.01
N SER A 11 17.46 -10.63 -15.91
CA SER A 11 17.19 -10.30 -17.33
C SER A 11 16.06 -9.26 -17.49
N THR A 12 16.31 -8.16 -18.18
CA THR A 12 15.32 -7.09 -18.38
C THR A 12 14.59 -7.17 -19.71
N SER A 13 13.40 -6.58 -19.78
CA SER A 13 12.55 -6.49 -20.97
C SER A 13 13.20 -5.73 -22.13
N LEU A 14 14.24 -4.92 -21.89
CA LEU A 14 14.93 -4.19 -22.95
C LEU A 14 15.59 -5.11 -23.99
N LYS A 15 15.98 -6.33 -23.58
CA LYS A 15 16.60 -7.31 -24.46
C LYS A 15 15.57 -8.13 -25.27
N ASP A 16 14.28 -8.00 -24.95
CA ASP A 16 13.22 -8.74 -25.62
C ASP A 16 12.04 -7.82 -25.97
N SER A 17 11.89 -7.53 -27.26
CA SER A 17 10.90 -6.61 -27.85
C SER A 17 9.42 -7.03 -27.72
N GLY A 18 9.10 -8.02 -26.87
CA GLY A 18 7.73 -8.48 -26.60
C GLY A 18 7.07 -9.25 -27.76
N LYS A 19 7.77 -9.40 -28.89
CA LYS A 19 7.35 -10.16 -30.07
C LYS A 19 7.81 -11.62 -30.05
N SER A 20 8.58 -12.03 -29.03
CA SER A 20 8.99 -13.41 -28.84
C SER A 20 7.78 -14.32 -28.57
N ARG A 21 7.94 -15.63 -28.82
CA ARG A 21 6.88 -16.65 -28.60
C ARG A 21 6.60 -16.79 -27.10
N ARG A 22 5.72 -15.94 -26.58
CA ARG A 22 5.27 -15.92 -25.17
C ARG A 22 3.82 -16.41 -25.05
N PRO A 23 3.41 -16.94 -23.88
CA PRO A 23 2.01 -17.21 -23.60
C PRO A 23 1.13 -15.95 -23.76
N ARG A 24 -0.15 -16.15 -24.11
CA ARG A 24 -1.09 -15.06 -24.42
C ARG A 24 -1.14 -14.00 -23.31
N ASP A 25 -1.29 -14.41 -22.06
CA ASP A 25 -1.53 -13.48 -20.94
C ASP A 25 -0.26 -12.70 -20.57
N VAL A 26 0.91 -13.31 -20.73
CA VAL A 26 2.20 -12.62 -20.58
C VAL A 26 2.35 -11.53 -21.64
N ARG A 27 1.91 -11.78 -22.87
CA ARG A 27 1.91 -10.77 -23.95
C ARG A 27 0.92 -9.64 -23.67
N LEU A 28 -0.25 -9.96 -23.10
CA LEU A 28 -1.23 -8.94 -22.69
C LEU A 28 -0.67 -8.05 -21.57
N ILE A 29 0.01 -8.61 -20.57
CA ILE A 29 0.65 -7.81 -19.51
C ILE A 29 1.75 -6.91 -20.07
N HIS A 30 2.56 -7.40 -21.03
CA HIS A 30 3.53 -6.55 -21.70
C HIS A 30 2.88 -5.36 -22.42
N MET A 31 1.75 -5.60 -23.11
CA MET A 31 0.98 -4.54 -23.77
C MET A 31 0.37 -3.56 -22.77
N LEU A 32 -0.16 -4.05 -21.65
CA LEU A 32 -0.69 -3.23 -20.55
C LEU A 32 0.41 -2.33 -19.97
N LEU A 33 1.56 -2.90 -19.60
CA LEU A 33 2.71 -2.14 -19.09
C LEU A 33 3.17 -1.07 -20.10
N SER A 34 3.18 -1.41 -21.39
CA SER A 34 3.49 -0.44 -22.46
C SER A 34 2.47 0.69 -22.54
N SER A 35 1.18 0.44 -22.36
CA SER A 35 0.15 1.50 -22.34
C SER A 35 0.26 2.44 -21.14
N LEU A 36 0.86 1.97 -20.04
CA LEU A 36 1.17 2.77 -18.85
C LEU A 36 2.53 3.49 -18.96
N GLY A 37 3.21 3.40 -20.11
CA GLY A 37 4.53 3.99 -20.33
C GLY A 37 5.70 3.21 -19.70
N VAL A 38 5.46 2.01 -19.17
CA VAL A 38 6.49 1.17 -18.55
C VAL A 38 7.12 0.28 -19.63
N THR A 39 8.26 0.72 -20.16
CA THR A 39 8.99 0.01 -21.23
C THR A 39 10.13 -0.87 -20.70
N ALA A 40 10.62 -0.57 -19.49
CA ALA A 40 11.74 -1.25 -18.85
C ALA A 40 11.30 -1.95 -17.56
N TYR A 41 11.31 -3.28 -17.57
CA TYR A 41 10.91 -4.09 -16.42
C TYR A 41 11.66 -5.44 -16.40
N GLN A 42 11.74 -6.09 -15.25
CA GLN A 42 12.37 -7.40 -15.09
C GLN A 42 11.51 -8.53 -15.69
N GLU A 43 12.09 -9.52 -16.37
CA GLU A 43 11.33 -10.60 -17.05
C GLU A 43 10.35 -11.37 -16.14
N ARG A 44 10.63 -11.40 -14.83
CA ARG A 44 9.80 -12.10 -13.83
C ARG A 44 8.51 -11.36 -13.46
N ILE A 45 8.42 -10.06 -13.74
CA ILE A 45 7.29 -9.22 -13.31
C ILE A 45 5.95 -9.70 -13.91
N PRO A 46 5.83 -10.00 -15.21
CA PRO A 46 4.59 -10.53 -15.77
C PRO A 46 4.13 -11.83 -15.09
N LEU A 47 5.06 -12.72 -14.75
CA LEU A 47 4.74 -13.97 -14.05
C LEU A 47 4.25 -13.69 -12.62
N GLN A 48 4.90 -12.77 -11.91
CA GLN A 48 4.49 -12.38 -10.56
C GLN A 48 3.11 -11.70 -10.55
N LEU A 49 2.81 -10.85 -11.54
CA LEU A 49 1.50 -10.23 -11.68
C LEU A 49 0.41 -11.25 -12.01
N LEU A 50 0.72 -12.28 -12.81
CA LEU A 50 -0.21 -13.38 -13.06
C LEU A 50 -0.47 -14.23 -11.82
N ASP A 51 0.56 -14.57 -11.04
CA ASP A 51 0.39 -15.30 -9.78
C ASP A 51 -0.45 -14.49 -8.79
N PHE A 52 -0.19 -13.18 -8.69
CA PHE A 52 -1.02 -12.27 -7.92
C PHE A 52 -2.48 -12.27 -8.39
N ALA A 53 -2.72 -12.08 -9.69
CA ALA A 53 -4.08 -12.05 -10.24
C ALA A 53 -4.82 -13.38 -10.01
N TYR A 54 -4.12 -14.50 -10.16
CA TYR A 54 -4.68 -15.84 -9.89
C TYR A 54 -5.05 -16.01 -8.42
N ARG A 55 -4.14 -15.70 -7.48
CA ARG A 55 -4.42 -15.80 -6.04
C ARG A 55 -5.53 -14.84 -5.60
N TYR A 56 -5.53 -13.61 -6.12
CA TYR A 56 -6.56 -12.62 -5.83
C TYR A 56 -7.93 -13.11 -6.31
N THR A 57 -8.05 -13.50 -7.57
CA THR A 57 -9.33 -13.95 -8.14
C THR A 57 -9.82 -15.23 -7.48
N SER A 58 -8.94 -16.19 -7.19
CA SER A 58 -9.31 -17.42 -6.46
C SER A 58 -9.86 -17.12 -5.07
N SER A 59 -9.17 -16.27 -4.29
CA SER A 59 -9.63 -15.91 -2.94
C SER A 59 -10.90 -15.06 -2.92
N VAL A 60 -11.14 -14.22 -3.94
CA VAL A 60 -12.38 -13.46 -4.10
C VAL A 60 -13.55 -14.36 -4.50
N LEU A 61 -13.32 -15.31 -5.42
CA LEU A 61 -14.35 -16.26 -5.85
C LEU A 61 -14.73 -17.20 -4.71
N GLN A 62 -13.76 -17.64 -3.90
CA GLN A 62 -14.04 -18.42 -2.70
C GLN A 62 -14.97 -17.66 -1.75
N ASP A 63 -14.67 -16.41 -1.40
CA ASP A 63 -15.55 -15.61 -0.54
C ASP A 63 -16.93 -15.41 -1.16
N ALA A 64 -17.01 -15.17 -2.48
CA ALA A 64 -18.26 -14.98 -3.17
C ALA A 64 -19.15 -16.24 -3.12
N VAL A 65 -18.56 -17.45 -3.21
CA VAL A 65 -19.29 -18.70 -3.01
C VAL A 65 -19.84 -18.78 -1.58
N HIS A 66 -19.02 -18.48 -0.56
CA HIS A 66 -19.49 -18.50 0.84
C HIS A 66 -20.66 -17.51 1.06
N LEU A 67 -20.52 -16.27 0.58
CA LEU A 67 -21.57 -15.24 0.69
C LEU A 67 -22.85 -15.62 -0.08
N ALA A 68 -22.72 -16.33 -1.21
CA ALA A 68 -23.85 -16.86 -1.95
C ALA A 68 -24.55 -18.00 -1.21
N THR A 69 -23.80 -18.91 -0.58
CA THR A 69 -24.35 -20.02 0.21
C THR A 69 -25.06 -19.55 1.48
N GLU A 70 -24.58 -18.50 2.11
CA GLU A 70 -25.17 -17.92 3.33
C GLU A 70 -26.41 -17.03 3.02
N GLY A 71 -26.70 -16.79 1.73
CA GLY A 71 -27.85 -16.00 1.30
C GLY A 71 -27.64 -14.47 1.37
N TYR A 72 -26.46 -13.99 1.73
CA TYR A 72 -26.11 -12.56 1.71
C TYR A 72 -26.17 -11.94 0.31
N ALA A 73 -26.08 -12.77 -0.73
CA ALA A 73 -26.15 -12.35 -2.13
C ALA A 73 -27.48 -12.68 -2.82
N GLY A 74 -28.48 -13.16 -2.07
CA GLY A 74 -29.82 -13.46 -2.57
C GLY A 74 -30.55 -12.18 -2.99
N THR A 75 -31.33 -12.27 -4.07
CA THR A 75 -32.16 -11.16 -4.56
C THR A 75 -33.11 -10.68 -3.47
N THR A 76 -33.28 -9.37 -3.35
CA THR A 76 -34.15 -8.70 -2.37
C THR A 76 -35.66 -8.86 -2.68
N ASP A 77 -36.04 -9.94 -3.37
CA ASP A 77 -37.45 -10.25 -3.63
C ASP A 77 -37.98 -11.04 -2.42
N PRO A 78 -38.88 -10.46 -1.60
CA PRO A 78 -39.38 -11.10 -0.37
C PRO A 78 -40.18 -12.39 -0.65
N ALA A 79 -40.53 -12.66 -1.91
CA ALA A 79 -41.23 -13.87 -2.35
C ALA A 79 -40.31 -15.07 -2.64
N SER A 80 -38.99 -14.88 -2.71
CA SER A 80 -38.00 -15.95 -2.94
C SER A 80 -37.25 -16.35 -1.66
N SER A 81 -37.88 -16.19 -0.50
CA SER A 81 -37.41 -16.73 0.79
C SER A 81 -37.61 -18.26 0.91
N SER A 82 -37.81 -18.94 -0.22
CA SER A 82 -37.66 -20.39 -0.28
C SER A 82 -36.17 -20.70 -0.15
N ARG A 83 -35.81 -21.32 0.97
CA ARG A 83 -34.53 -21.97 1.25
C ARG A 83 -34.28 -23.16 0.30
N GLY A 84 -34.42 -22.94 -1.01
CA GLY A 84 -33.90 -23.85 -2.01
C GLY A 84 -32.39 -23.71 -2.00
N ALA A 85 -31.68 -24.83 -1.86
CA ALA A 85 -30.24 -24.88 -1.94
C ALA A 85 -29.79 -24.17 -3.23
N SER A 86 -29.39 -22.90 -3.12
CA SER A 86 -28.68 -22.19 -4.17
C SER A 86 -27.55 -23.11 -4.59
N GLU A 87 -27.48 -23.46 -5.88
CA GLU A 87 -26.47 -24.40 -6.35
C GLU A 87 -25.12 -23.97 -5.77
N VAL A 88 -24.52 -24.86 -4.98
CA VAL A 88 -23.39 -24.59 -4.06
C VAL A 88 -22.13 -24.12 -4.80
N ASN A 89 -22.19 -24.04 -6.13
CA ASN A 89 -21.14 -23.63 -7.06
C ASN A 89 -21.55 -22.48 -7.99
N SER A 90 -22.72 -21.85 -7.79
CA SER A 90 -23.15 -20.71 -8.60
C SER A 90 -22.71 -19.39 -7.94
N VAL A 91 -21.90 -18.61 -8.65
CA VAL A 91 -21.44 -17.28 -8.20
C VAL A 91 -22.31 -16.21 -8.87
N SER A 92 -23.05 -15.45 -8.06
CA SER A 92 -23.86 -14.33 -8.54
C SER A 92 -23.03 -13.03 -8.59
N LEU A 93 -23.40 -12.11 -9.49
CA LEU A 93 -22.75 -10.81 -9.60
C LEU A 93 -22.86 -9.97 -8.30
N PRO A 94 -23.99 -9.96 -7.57
CA PRO A 94 -24.07 -9.34 -6.24
C PRO A 94 -23.10 -9.94 -5.22
N ALA A 95 -22.94 -11.28 -5.18
CA ALA A 95 -22.00 -11.95 -4.29
C ALA A 95 -20.56 -11.50 -4.57
N LEU A 96 -20.21 -11.42 -5.86
CA LEU A 96 -18.88 -11.00 -6.30
C LEU A 96 -18.59 -9.54 -5.91
N ARG A 97 -19.56 -8.64 -6.08
CA ARG A 97 -19.41 -7.23 -5.66
C ARG A 97 -19.21 -7.10 -4.15
N LEU A 98 -19.97 -7.86 -3.36
CA LEU A 98 -19.87 -7.87 -1.90
C LEU A 98 -18.52 -8.44 -1.44
N ALA A 99 -18.07 -9.54 -2.04
CA ALA A 99 -16.77 -10.14 -1.78
C ALA A 99 -15.63 -9.15 -2.04
N ILE A 100 -15.65 -8.45 -3.18
CA ILE A 100 -14.64 -7.43 -3.50
C ILE A 100 -14.71 -6.27 -2.50
N ALA A 101 -15.91 -5.76 -2.20
CA ALA A 101 -16.10 -4.66 -1.24
C ALA A 101 -15.54 -4.99 0.15
N SER A 102 -15.79 -6.21 0.64
CA SER A 102 -15.29 -6.65 1.95
C SER A 102 -13.75 -6.62 2.06
N ARG A 103 -13.03 -6.85 0.95
CA ARG A 103 -11.57 -6.88 0.89
C ARG A 103 -10.94 -5.52 0.62
N LEU A 104 -11.63 -4.65 -0.12
CA LEU A 104 -11.14 -3.31 -0.46
C LEU A 104 -10.74 -2.52 0.79
N HIS A 105 -11.44 -2.69 1.92
CA HIS A 105 -11.19 -1.92 3.14
C HIS A 105 -9.84 -2.17 3.81
N TYR A 106 -9.19 -3.32 3.61
CA TYR A 106 -7.93 -3.66 4.29
C TYR A 106 -6.80 -4.08 3.34
N GLN A 107 -7.10 -4.52 2.11
CA GLN A 107 -6.07 -4.96 1.16
C GLN A 107 -5.61 -3.86 0.23
N PHE A 108 -6.52 -2.97 -0.17
CA PHE A 108 -6.23 -1.90 -1.11
C PHE A 108 -6.37 -0.56 -0.38
N GLN A 109 -5.24 0.11 -0.20
CA GLN A 109 -5.26 1.45 0.37
C GLN A 109 -5.82 2.42 -0.68
N ALA A 110 -7.14 2.62 -0.68
CA ALA A 110 -7.70 3.83 -1.27
C ALA A 110 -7.02 5.01 -0.55
N GLY A 111 -6.42 5.93 -1.32
CA GLY A 111 -5.75 7.08 -0.73
C GLY A 111 -6.68 7.75 0.28
N LEU A 112 -6.15 8.07 1.46
CA LEU A 112 -6.96 8.70 2.51
C LEU A 112 -7.59 9.99 1.95
N PRO A 113 -8.87 10.26 2.22
CA PRO A 113 -9.54 11.45 1.71
C PRO A 113 -8.81 12.74 2.08
N LYS A 114 -8.74 13.70 1.15
CA LYS A 114 -8.08 14.99 1.37
C LYS A 114 -8.68 15.73 2.59
N GLU A 115 -9.99 15.70 2.75
CA GLU A 115 -10.68 16.32 3.90
C GLU A 115 -10.18 15.76 5.22
N PHE A 116 -10.01 14.44 5.33
CA PHE A 116 -9.43 13.81 6.51
C PHE A 116 -8.00 14.28 6.77
N LEU A 117 -7.16 14.39 5.74
CA LEU A 117 -5.81 14.94 5.90
C LEU A 117 -5.83 16.43 6.29
N MET A 118 -6.79 17.21 5.80
CA MET A 118 -6.93 18.63 6.14
C MET A 118 -7.31 18.82 7.61
N ASP A 119 -8.23 18.00 8.13
CA ASP A 119 -8.61 18.02 9.55
C ASP A 119 -7.42 17.63 10.45
N VAL A 120 -6.72 16.54 10.10
CA VAL A 120 -5.51 16.12 10.83
C VAL A 120 -4.42 17.20 10.77
N ALA A 121 -4.24 17.85 9.61
CA ALA A 121 -3.29 18.93 9.48
C ALA A 121 -3.70 20.15 10.32
N ALA A 122 -4.98 20.53 10.34
CA ALA A 122 -5.48 21.62 11.16
C ALA A 122 -5.27 21.36 12.66
N GLU A 123 -5.52 20.13 13.11
CA GLU A 123 -5.31 19.72 14.49
C GLU A 123 -3.81 19.74 14.87
N ARG A 124 -2.93 19.22 14.01
CA ARG A 124 -1.48 19.22 14.25
C ARG A 124 -0.85 20.61 14.16
N ASN A 125 -1.31 21.44 13.23
CA ASN A 125 -0.80 22.80 13.01
C ASN A 125 -1.33 23.80 14.05
N ARG A 126 -2.25 23.40 14.94
CA ARG A 126 -2.72 24.24 16.05
C ARG A 126 -1.60 24.57 17.04
N VAL A 127 -0.60 23.71 17.16
CA VAL A 127 0.55 23.94 18.03
C VAL A 127 1.57 24.81 17.28
N ALA A 128 1.79 26.03 17.79
CA ALA A 128 2.81 26.91 17.23
C ALA A 128 4.18 26.22 17.26
N LEU A 129 4.99 26.49 16.22
CA LEU A 129 6.33 25.94 16.13
C LEU A 129 7.16 26.36 17.37
N PRO A 130 8.00 25.46 17.91
CA PRO A 130 8.96 25.85 18.94
C PRO A 130 9.84 27.00 18.43
N GLY A 131 9.99 28.05 19.25
CA GLY A 131 10.74 29.25 18.86
C GLY A 131 12.19 28.90 18.50
N ALA A 132 12.52 28.98 17.21
CA ALA A 132 13.88 28.85 16.72
C ALA A 132 14.57 30.23 16.81
N SER A 133 14.79 30.73 18.03
CA SER A 133 15.61 31.93 18.21
C SER A 133 17.03 31.58 17.78
N ARG A 134 17.47 32.17 16.66
CA ARG A 134 18.90 32.22 16.34
C ARG A 134 19.54 33.07 17.43
N GLY A 135 20.64 32.59 18.02
CA GLY A 135 21.33 33.29 19.11
C GLY A 135 21.90 34.67 18.79
N PHE A 136 21.56 35.27 17.65
CA PHE A 136 22.05 36.57 17.21
C PHE A 136 20.98 37.68 17.20
N ASP A 137 19.71 37.37 17.50
CA ASP A 137 18.57 38.27 17.22
C ASP A 137 17.99 38.94 18.48
N ASN A 138 18.65 38.83 19.64
CA ASN A 138 18.13 39.39 20.91
C ASN A 138 18.70 40.78 21.23
N SER A 139 18.22 41.79 20.50
CA SER A 139 18.16 43.17 21.00
C SER A 139 16.70 43.54 21.29
N GLY A 140 16.20 43.16 22.46
CA GLY A 140 14.96 43.70 23.03
C GLY A 140 13.86 42.67 23.29
N ALA A 141 13.40 42.64 24.55
CA ALA A 141 12.23 41.94 25.08
C ALA A 141 12.39 40.44 25.42
N VAL A 142 13.17 40.18 26.48
CA VAL A 142 13.12 38.93 27.24
C VAL A 142 11.75 38.83 27.96
N LYS A 143 10.82 38.06 27.40
CA LYS A 143 9.74 37.43 28.18
C LYS A 143 10.19 36.01 28.52
N GLN A 144 10.15 35.68 29.81
CA GLN A 144 10.54 34.40 30.40
C GLN A 144 10.23 33.20 29.49
N GLY A 145 11.29 32.53 29.04
CA GLY A 145 11.20 31.36 28.17
C GLY A 145 10.52 30.21 28.91
N GLN A 146 9.43 29.71 28.32
CA GLN A 146 8.94 28.36 28.60
C GLN A 146 10.09 27.37 28.38
N ALA A 147 10.15 26.27 29.15
CA ALA A 147 11.22 25.26 29.20
C ALA A 147 11.65 24.62 27.85
N ASN A 148 10.98 25.00 26.76
CA ASN A 148 11.19 24.50 25.41
C ASN A 148 11.89 25.52 24.49
N GLN A 149 12.14 26.76 24.94
CA GLN A 149 12.90 27.76 24.18
C GLN A 149 14.35 27.78 24.66
N SER A 150 15.21 27.08 23.92
CA SER A 150 16.68 27.14 24.06
C SER A 150 17.25 27.76 22.79
N VAL A 151 18.21 28.67 22.98
CA VAL A 151 18.81 29.50 21.93
C VAL A 151 19.56 28.63 20.92
N VAL A 152 19.24 28.76 19.63
CA VAL A 152 19.88 28.03 18.53
C VAL A 152 21.08 28.82 18.03
N MET A 153 22.29 28.44 18.42
CA MET A 153 23.54 28.98 17.88
C MET A 153 24.06 28.03 16.78
N GLY A 154 23.62 28.25 15.53
CA GLY A 154 24.31 27.75 14.33
C GLY A 154 24.58 26.23 14.20
N GLY A 155 23.72 25.34 14.72
CA GLY A 155 23.94 23.89 14.65
C GLY A 155 22.67 23.03 14.64
N MET A 156 22.82 21.70 14.52
CA MET A 156 21.71 20.74 14.61
C MET A 156 21.27 20.58 16.07
N ARG A 157 19.99 20.83 16.38
CA ARG A 157 19.42 20.58 17.70
C ARG A 157 19.03 19.11 17.82
N LEU A 158 19.87 18.33 18.51
CA LEU A 158 19.52 16.96 18.88
C LEU A 158 18.45 16.95 19.99
N PRO A 159 17.58 15.93 20.04
CA PRO A 159 16.73 15.67 21.21
C PRO A 159 17.57 15.50 22.50
N PRO A 160 16.95 15.57 23.69
CA PRO A 160 17.63 15.19 24.93
C PRO A 160 18.22 13.78 24.83
N GLU A 161 19.35 13.54 25.50
CA GLU A 161 20.11 12.28 25.43
C GLU A 161 19.26 11.01 25.60
N ARG A 162 18.25 11.05 26.48
CA ARG A 162 17.32 9.92 26.69
C ARG A 162 16.51 9.52 25.45
N PHE A 163 16.39 10.42 24.48
CA PHE A 163 15.70 10.22 23.20
C PHE A 163 16.68 10.15 22.01
N CYS A 164 17.99 10.12 22.28
CA CYS A 164 19.00 9.93 21.26
C CYS A 164 19.48 8.48 21.24
N LEU A 165 19.54 7.89 20.05
CA LEU A 165 20.22 6.61 19.86
C LEU A 165 21.72 6.87 19.91
N THR A 166 22.38 6.47 21.00
CA THR A 166 23.81 6.74 21.27
C THR A 166 24.77 5.77 20.56
N GLY A 167 24.24 4.82 19.78
CA GLY A 167 25.04 3.84 19.04
C GLY A 167 25.80 2.85 19.94
N LEU A 168 25.50 2.79 21.23
CA LEU A 168 26.03 1.77 22.13
C LEU A 168 25.41 0.41 21.79
N GLY A 169 26.23 -0.64 21.78
CA GLY A 169 25.75 -2.00 21.60
C GLY A 169 24.73 -2.36 22.68
N TRP A 170 23.69 -3.11 22.30
CA TRP A 170 22.68 -3.62 23.25
C TRP A 170 23.34 -4.57 24.24
N GLY A 171 23.71 -4.08 25.42
CA GLY A 171 24.23 -4.90 26.51
C GLY A 171 23.09 -5.58 27.26
N MET A 172 22.89 -6.87 27.04
CA MET A 172 22.15 -7.71 27.99
C MET A 172 23.05 -7.90 29.22
N LYS A 173 22.67 -7.30 30.35
CA LYS A 173 23.14 -7.70 31.69
C LYS A 173 22.03 -8.50 32.35
#